data_AF-A0A2E3GPA1-F1
#
_entry.id   AF-A0A2E3GPA1-F1
#
_cell.length_a   1.000
_cell.length_b   1.000
_cell.length_c   1.000
_cell.angle_alpha   90.00
_cell.angle_beta   90.00
_cell.angle_gamma   90.00
#
_symmetry.space_group_name_H-M   'P 1'
#
loop_
_entity.id
_entity.type
_entity.pdbx_description
1 polymer ?
#
loop_
_entity_poly.entity_id
_entity_poly.type
_entity_poly.pdbx_seq_one_letter_code
_entity_poly.pdbx_strand_id
1 'polypeptide(L)'
;MAISDDQKIDYLWKKLGYGASKTDINSIKGATNESIPSPLLIRGDKLWSDSAQIPSVMPAEDTTYVGVYLDSQSSTVECTKDLTASANRTWITGLTDWIPPEFGSTYQVKVYIESAGESTPQSTGSQIFAAGSGNNDEWFFDYQSGILHFIGNNLPTGINGNVIYISGARYVGDFGVGGGSIGSNIQSLVNNIQNIQNALNNFEYSGHTQSEIDTLVAGGEPVGIVYDDTTGKFIPSTISASGGGGGSSSVPFLPLLLNDGTEEQVPLLTTFDGQELISGLLRFTLTDGNRDDIDLLISGSTP
;
A
#
# COMPACT_ATOMS: atom_id res chain seq x y z
N MET A 1 -11.73 -16.46 -44.06
CA MET A 1 -12.02 -17.74 -43.37
C MET A 1 -11.75 -17.50 -41.91
N ALA A 2 -12.73 -17.71 -41.04
CA ALA A 2 -12.54 -17.49 -39.61
C ALA A 2 -11.45 -18.43 -39.06
N ILE A 3 -10.76 -17.99 -38.00
CA ILE A 3 -9.82 -18.81 -37.21
C ILE A 3 -10.49 -20.15 -36.89
N SER A 4 -9.79 -21.25 -37.18
CA SER A 4 -10.34 -22.59 -36.93
C SER A 4 -10.53 -22.84 -35.44
N ASP A 5 -11.53 -23.63 -35.09
CA ASP A 5 -11.81 -23.96 -33.69
C ASP A 5 -10.67 -24.76 -33.05
N ASP A 6 -9.98 -25.60 -33.83
CA ASP A 6 -8.76 -26.31 -33.39
C ASP A 6 -7.67 -25.33 -32.94
N GLN A 7 -7.45 -24.20 -33.63
CA GLN A 7 -6.46 -23.22 -33.20
C GLN A 7 -6.86 -22.50 -31.91
N LYS A 8 -8.15 -22.20 -31.74
CA LYS A 8 -8.67 -21.59 -30.51
C LYS A 8 -8.54 -22.56 -29.33
N ILE A 9 -8.89 -23.83 -29.53
CA ILE A 9 -8.77 -24.88 -28.51
C ILE A 9 -7.30 -25.11 -28.16
N ASP A 10 -6.40 -25.16 -29.15
CA ASP A 10 -4.97 -25.30 -28.90
C ASP A 10 -4.39 -24.13 -28.10
N TYR A 11 -4.79 -22.89 -28.42
CA TYR A 11 -4.43 -21.71 -27.63
C TYR A 11 -4.86 -21.85 -26.17
N LEU A 12 -6.14 -22.21 -25.94
CA LEU A 12 -6.65 -22.42 -24.59
C LEU A 12 -5.94 -23.57 -23.88
N TRP A 13 -5.63 -24.67 -24.58
CA TRP A 13 -4.94 -25.82 -24.01
C TRP A 13 -3.52 -25.45 -23.54
N LYS A 14 -2.78 -24.70 -24.35
CA LYS A 14 -1.44 -24.22 -23.99
C LYS A 14 -1.46 -23.23 -22.83
N LYS A 15 -2.39 -22.26 -22.87
CA LYS A 15 -2.50 -21.22 -21.84
C LYS A 15 -3.06 -21.77 -20.52
N LEU A 16 -4.25 -22.39 -20.56
CA LEU A 16 -4.95 -22.90 -19.38
C LEU A 16 -4.34 -24.19 -18.84
N GLY A 17 -3.94 -25.11 -19.72
CA GLY A 17 -3.41 -26.42 -19.33
C GLY A 17 -1.96 -26.39 -18.89
N TYR A 18 -1.12 -25.55 -19.52
CA TYR A 18 0.33 -25.53 -19.30
C TYR A 18 0.87 -24.19 -18.80
N GLY A 19 0.04 -23.15 -18.71
CA GLY A 19 0.51 -21.81 -18.31
C GLY A 19 1.56 -21.26 -19.26
N ALA A 20 1.49 -21.61 -20.55
CA ALA A 20 2.48 -21.26 -21.56
C ALA A 20 1.84 -20.49 -22.72
N SER A 21 2.58 -19.55 -23.31
CA SER A 21 2.12 -18.84 -24.50
C SER A 21 2.16 -19.75 -25.72
N LYS A 22 1.12 -19.67 -26.56
CA LYS A 22 1.11 -20.34 -27.86
C LYS A 22 2.06 -19.62 -28.81
N THR A 23 3.03 -20.37 -29.33
CA THR A 23 4.00 -19.84 -30.31
C THR A 23 3.95 -20.56 -31.66
N ASP A 24 3.27 -21.71 -31.75
CA ASP A 24 2.99 -22.37 -33.03
C ASP A 24 1.72 -23.24 -32.96
N ILE A 25 1.39 -23.91 -34.06
CA ILE A 25 0.38 -24.95 -34.14
C ILE A 25 0.85 -26.24 -33.42
N ASN A 26 -0.09 -26.99 -32.87
CA ASN A 26 0.19 -28.19 -32.07
C ASN A 26 1.04 -29.26 -32.79
N SER A 27 0.91 -29.40 -34.11
CA SER A 27 1.68 -30.36 -34.89
C SER A 27 3.16 -30.00 -35.06
N ILE A 28 3.53 -28.72 -34.87
CA ILE A 28 4.92 -28.24 -34.92
C ILE A 28 5.48 -28.08 -33.51
N LYS A 29 4.71 -27.46 -32.62
CA LYS A 29 5.11 -27.20 -31.24
C LYS A 29 3.94 -27.48 -30.31
N GLY A 30 3.94 -28.68 -29.72
CA GLY A 30 2.94 -29.07 -28.73
C GLY A 30 3.09 -28.32 -27.41
N ALA A 31 2.06 -28.36 -26.57
CA ALA A 31 2.04 -27.59 -25.31
C ALA A 31 3.22 -27.87 -24.36
N THR A 32 3.71 -29.12 -24.31
CA THR A 32 4.89 -29.50 -23.50
C THR A 32 6.20 -28.89 -23.99
N ASN A 33 6.23 -28.39 -25.23
CA ASN A 33 7.42 -27.83 -25.87
C ASN A 33 7.37 -26.29 -25.91
N GLU A 34 6.29 -25.68 -25.37
CA GLU A 34 6.22 -24.24 -25.20
C GLU A 34 7.11 -23.81 -24.03
N SER A 35 8.04 -22.91 -24.29
CA SER A 35 9.06 -22.50 -23.33
C SER A 35 8.79 -21.14 -22.69
N ILE A 36 7.84 -20.36 -23.21
CA ILE A 36 7.58 -19.01 -22.74
C ILE A 36 6.37 -19.01 -21.80
N PRO A 37 6.54 -18.68 -20.50
CA PRO A 37 5.45 -18.71 -19.55
C PRO A 37 4.39 -17.63 -19.82
N SER A 38 3.13 -18.02 -19.69
CA SER A 38 1.95 -17.16 -19.55
C SER A 38 1.18 -17.60 -18.29
N PRO A 39 1.71 -17.31 -17.09
CA PRO A 39 1.25 -17.94 -15.85
C PRO A 39 -0.13 -17.44 -15.39
N LEU A 40 -1.15 -18.29 -15.39
CA LEU A 40 -2.49 -17.91 -14.90
C LEU A 40 -2.62 -17.85 -13.38
N LEU A 41 -1.64 -18.40 -12.67
CA LEU A 41 -1.66 -18.39 -11.21
C LEU A 41 -1.56 -16.95 -10.71
N ILE A 42 -2.61 -16.50 -10.01
CA ILE A 42 -2.61 -15.24 -9.28
C ILE A 42 -1.73 -15.40 -8.05
N ARG A 43 -0.44 -15.10 -8.22
CA ARG A 43 0.53 -15.13 -7.13
C ARG A 43 0.52 -13.79 -6.41
N GLY A 44 0.68 -13.83 -5.09
CA GLY A 44 0.71 -12.61 -4.27
C GLY A 44 1.78 -11.60 -4.73
N ASP A 45 2.93 -12.08 -5.21
CA ASP A 45 4.02 -11.26 -5.76
C ASP A 45 3.78 -10.75 -7.19
N LYS A 46 2.69 -11.19 -7.84
CA LYS A 46 2.28 -10.74 -9.19
C LYS A 46 1.02 -9.89 -9.17
N LEU A 47 0.45 -9.63 -7.99
CA LEU A 47 -0.68 -8.72 -7.84
C LEU A 47 -0.23 -7.27 -8.07
N TRP A 48 -0.96 -6.55 -8.91
CA TRP A 48 -0.73 -5.12 -9.16
C TRP A 48 -1.37 -4.30 -8.04
N SER A 49 -0.59 -3.94 -7.01
CA SER A 49 -1.11 -3.27 -5.81
C SER A 49 -1.73 -1.91 -6.11
N ASP A 50 -1.21 -1.21 -7.12
CA ASP A 50 -1.64 0.12 -7.53
C ASP A 50 -2.49 0.07 -8.81
N SER A 51 -3.08 -1.07 -9.14
CA SER A 51 -3.97 -1.21 -10.32
C SER A 51 -5.11 -0.19 -10.35
N ALA A 52 -5.60 0.25 -9.18
CA ALA A 52 -6.62 1.29 -9.06
C ALA A 52 -6.13 2.69 -9.51
N GLN A 53 -4.81 2.90 -9.61
CA GLN A 53 -4.21 4.15 -10.07
C GLN A 53 -4.00 4.19 -11.59
N ILE A 54 -4.24 3.07 -12.30
CA ILE A 54 -4.18 3.03 -13.76
C ILE A 54 -5.32 3.88 -14.33
N PRO A 55 -5.04 4.97 -15.08
CA PRO A 55 -6.09 5.82 -15.63
C PRO A 55 -6.89 5.08 -16.71
N SER A 56 -8.17 5.43 -16.90
CA SER A 56 -9.04 4.79 -17.92
C SER A 56 -8.65 5.11 -19.37
N VAL A 57 -7.80 6.11 -19.56
CA VAL A 57 -7.22 6.50 -20.85
C VAL A 57 -5.70 6.41 -20.69
N MET A 58 -5.06 5.70 -21.61
CA MET A 58 -3.61 5.52 -21.62
C MET A 58 -2.93 6.89 -21.66
N PRO A 59 -2.04 7.21 -20.71
CA PRO A 59 -1.26 8.44 -20.73
C PRO A 59 -0.40 8.58 -21.99
N ALA A 60 -0.06 9.82 -22.35
CA ALA A 60 0.87 10.09 -23.45
C ALA A 60 2.34 9.81 -23.07
N GLU A 61 2.65 9.93 -21.78
CA GLU A 61 3.98 9.84 -21.18
C GLU A 61 3.97 8.83 -20.03
N ASP A 62 5.15 8.35 -19.64
CA ASP A 62 5.32 7.52 -18.45
C ASP A 62 4.75 8.18 -17.18
N THR A 63 4.19 7.35 -16.32
CA THR A 63 3.76 7.73 -14.97
C THR A 63 4.38 6.78 -13.95
N THR A 64 4.16 7.02 -12.66
CA THR A 64 4.59 6.12 -11.59
C THR A 64 4.05 4.68 -11.75
N TYR A 65 2.88 4.51 -12.38
CA TYR A 65 2.17 3.22 -12.43
C TYR A 65 2.10 2.62 -13.83
N VAL A 66 2.26 3.44 -14.86
CA VAL A 66 2.08 3.08 -16.26
C VAL A 66 3.30 3.49 -17.07
N GLY A 67 3.99 2.51 -17.65
CA GLY A 67 5.07 2.71 -18.62
C GLY A 67 4.53 2.61 -20.04
N VAL A 68 4.76 3.63 -20.86
CA VAL A 68 4.13 3.86 -22.16
C VAL A 68 5.16 3.68 -23.28
N TYR A 69 4.78 2.89 -24.29
CA TYR A 69 5.64 2.49 -25.40
C TYR A 69 5.11 3.13 -26.69
N LEU A 70 5.67 4.30 -27.02
CA LEU A 70 5.23 5.14 -28.13
C LEU A 70 6.38 5.78 -28.91
N ASP A 71 6.13 6.17 -30.17
CA ASP A 71 7.08 6.90 -31.02
C ASP A 71 7.40 8.27 -30.43
N SER A 72 6.41 8.93 -29.82
CA SER A 72 6.58 10.21 -29.12
C SER A 72 7.60 10.13 -27.98
N GLN A 73 7.84 8.92 -27.47
CA GLN A 73 8.82 8.62 -26.41
C GLN A 73 10.05 7.87 -26.94
N SER A 74 10.14 7.62 -28.25
CA SER A 74 11.17 6.77 -28.86
C SER A 74 11.27 5.40 -28.18
N SER A 75 10.13 4.87 -27.73
CA SER A 75 10.04 3.65 -26.92
C SER A 75 9.15 2.56 -27.55
N THR A 76 8.62 2.75 -28.77
CA THR A 76 7.89 1.68 -29.46
C THR A 76 8.77 0.42 -29.56
N VAL A 77 8.21 -0.74 -29.23
CA VAL A 77 9.00 -1.96 -29.02
C VAL A 77 9.22 -2.72 -30.32
N GLU A 78 10.45 -2.79 -30.78
CA GLU A 78 10.87 -3.72 -31.84
C GLU A 78 10.87 -5.16 -31.30
N CYS A 79 10.07 -6.03 -31.91
CA CYS A 79 9.96 -7.42 -31.48
C CYS A 79 11.03 -8.30 -32.12
N THR A 80 11.40 -9.34 -31.37
CA THR A 80 12.23 -10.43 -31.88
C THR A 80 11.35 -11.60 -32.32
N LYS A 81 11.66 -12.24 -33.44
CA LYS A 81 10.92 -13.43 -33.90
C LYS A 81 11.27 -14.65 -33.05
N ASP A 82 10.29 -15.51 -32.76
CA ASP A 82 10.56 -16.82 -32.17
C ASP A 82 11.19 -17.74 -33.22
N LEU A 83 12.47 -18.08 -33.04
CA LEU A 83 13.22 -18.97 -33.92
C LEU A 83 12.88 -20.46 -33.75
N THR A 84 12.14 -20.80 -32.69
CA THR A 84 11.72 -22.17 -32.40
C THR A 84 10.33 -22.50 -32.96
N ALA A 85 9.65 -21.51 -33.54
CA ALA A 85 8.37 -21.63 -34.23
C ALA A 85 8.54 -21.46 -35.75
N SER A 86 7.45 -21.69 -36.47
CA SER A 86 7.31 -21.38 -37.88
C SER A 86 7.70 -19.92 -38.16
N ALA A 87 8.40 -19.69 -39.27
CA ALA A 87 8.94 -18.38 -39.59
C ALA A 87 7.86 -17.28 -39.60
N ASN A 88 8.20 -16.11 -39.04
CA ASN A 88 7.36 -14.90 -38.97
C ASN A 88 6.00 -15.08 -38.26
N ARG A 89 5.80 -16.19 -37.54
CA ARG A 89 4.53 -16.55 -36.90
C ARG A 89 4.34 -15.93 -35.52
N THR A 90 5.44 -15.79 -34.77
CA THR A 90 5.44 -15.34 -33.38
C THR A 90 6.51 -14.31 -33.14
N TRP A 91 6.14 -13.25 -32.41
CA TRP A 91 6.96 -12.10 -32.14
C TRP A 91 6.94 -11.77 -30.64
N ILE A 92 8.12 -11.56 -30.08
CA ILE A 92 8.40 -11.45 -28.65
C ILE A 92 8.88 -10.02 -28.37
N THR A 93 8.14 -9.31 -27.52
CA THR A 93 8.53 -7.96 -27.06
C THR A 93 9.70 -7.99 -26.07
N GLY A 94 9.89 -9.12 -25.37
CA GLY A 94 10.83 -9.25 -24.26
C GLY A 94 10.34 -8.59 -22.96
N LEU A 95 9.12 -8.07 -22.95
CA LEU A 95 8.53 -7.31 -21.85
C LEU A 95 7.22 -7.98 -21.40
N THR A 96 6.96 -8.00 -20.09
CA THR A 96 5.76 -8.62 -19.48
C THR A 96 4.85 -7.60 -18.83
N ASP A 97 3.68 -8.03 -18.36
CA ASP A 97 2.76 -7.19 -17.56
C ASP A 97 2.22 -5.99 -18.37
N TRP A 98 1.82 -6.25 -19.62
CA TRP A 98 1.13 -5.27 -20.45
C TRP A 98 -0.28 -5.02 -19.91
N ILE A 99 -0.71 -3.76 -19.88
CA ILE A 99 -2.04 -3.39 -19.38
C ILE A 99 -3.08 -3.76 -20.45
N PRO A 100 -4.06 -4.62 -20.13
CA PRO A 100 -5.06 -5.04 -21.10
C PRO A 100 -6.18 -3.99 -21.29
N PRO A 101 -7.01 -4.14 -22.34
CA PRO A 101 -8.11 -3.22 -22.64
C PRO A 101 -9.20 -3.15 -21.57
N GLU A 102 -9.17 -4.02 -20.55
CA GLU A 102 -10.11 -3.98 -19.41
C GLU A 102 -9.99 -2.68 -18.61
N PHE A 103 -8.81 -2.05 -18.61
CA PHE A 103 -8.58 -0.73 -18.02
C PHE A 103 -9.03 0.42 -18.92
N GLY A 104 -9.33 0.16 -20.19
CA GLY A 104 -9.72 1.17 -21.17
C GLY A 104 -9.32 0.77 -22.59
N SER A 105 -10.14 1.14 -23.58
CA SER A 105 -9.91 0.74 -24.98
C SER A 105 -8.60 1.26 -25.57
N THR A 106 -8.03 2.33 -25.03
CA THR A 106 -6.73 2.88 -25.45
C THR A 106 -5.54 2.01 -25.08
N TYR A 107 -5.71 1.05 -24.17
CA TYR A 107 -4.67 0.08 -23.81
C TYR A 107 -4.59 -1.11 -24.78
N GLN A 108 -5.50 -1.19 -25.75
CA GLN A 108 -5.37 -2.17 -26.82
C GLN A 108 -4.06 -1.92 -27.58
N VAL A 109 -3.17 -2.92 -27.56
CA VAL A 109 -1.90 -2.82 -28.26
C VAL A 109 -2.12 -2.56 -29.76
N LYS A 110 -1.27 -1.71 -30.31
CA LYS A 110 -1.19 -1.43 -31.74
C LYS A 110 0.05 -2.11 -32.30
N VAL A 111 -0.10 -2.72 -33.48
CA VAL A 111 0.90 -3.57 -34.11
C VAL A 111 1.26 -2.97 -35.46
N TYR A 112 2.55 -2.82 -35.72
CA TYR A 112 3.06 -2.23 -36.95
C TYR A 112 4.08 -3.17 -37.59
N ILE A 113 4.08 -3.20 -38.92
CA ILE A 113 5.11 -3.86 -39.73
C ILE A 113 6.00 -2.77 -40.30
N GLU A 114 7.30 -2.85 -40.03
CA GLU A 114 8.30 -1.92 -40.54
C GLU A 114 9.68 -2.58 -40.63
N SER A 115 10.62 -1.98 -41.37
CA SER A 115 12.02 -2.39 -41.39
C SER A 115 12.65 -2.37 -40.00
N ALA A 116 13.53 -3.33 -39.73
CA ALA A 116 14.25 -3.42 -38.46
C ALA A 116 15.11 -2.17 -38.18
N GLY A 117 15.20 -1.78 -36.91
CA GLY A 117 15.94 -0.60 -36.45
C GLY A 117 15.21 0.73 -36.64
N GLU A 118 13.93 0.72 -37.04
CA GLU A 118 13.19 1.94 -37.28
C GLU A 118 12.72 2.62 -35.98
N SER A 119 12.86 3.94 -35.94
CA SER A 119 12.68 4.74 -34.72
C SER A 119 11.26 5.29 -34.55
N THR A 120 10.52 5.40 -35.65
CA THR A 120 9.14 5.92 -35.66
C THR A 120 8.16 5.00 -36.41
N PRO A 121 8.07 3.71 -36.03
CA PRO A 121 7.24 2.73 -36.72
C PRO A 121 5.73 3.00 -36.66
N GLN A 122 5.22 3.82 -35.73
CA GLN A 122 3.80 4.20 -35.74
C GLN A 122 3.47 5.22 -36.83
N SER A 123 4.47 5.98 -37.27
CA SER A 123 4.33 7.01 -38.29
C SER A 123 4.68 6.49 -39.68
N THR A 124 5.68 5.61 -39.79
CA THR A 124 6.18 5.10 -41.08
C THR A 124 5.63 3.71 -41.42
N GLY A 125 5.38 2.89 -40.39
CA GLY A 125 5.03 1.50 -40.54
C GLY A 125 3.58 1.27 -40.94
N SER A 126 3.32 0.05 -41.41
CA SER A 126 1.95 -0.39 -41.73
C SER A 126 1.28 -0.98 -40.49
N GLN A 127 0.28 -0.28 -39.95
CA GLN A 127 -0.52 -0.81 -38.84
C GLN A 127 -1.36 -2.01 -39.32
N ILE A 128 -1.37 -3.08 -38.51
CA ILE A 128 -2.24 -4.25 -38.71
C ILE A 128 -3.19 -4.40 -37.51
N PHE A 129 -4.39 -4.90 -37.77
CA PHE A 129 -5.46 -5.04 -36.77
C PHE A 129 -5.68 -6.51 -36.41
N ALA A 130 -6.13 -6.78 -35.17
CA ALA A 130 -6.28 -8.15 -34.64
C ALA A 130 -7.22 -9.03 -35.48
N ALA A 131 -8.24 -8.43 -36.10
CA ALA A 131 -9.16 -9.12 -37.00
C ALA A 131 -8.54 -9.51 -38.35
N GLY A 132 -7.25 -9.22 -38.57
CA GLY A 132 -6.56 -9.44 -39.84
C GLY A 132 -7.03 -8.49 -40.94
N SER A 133 -6.56 -8.74 -42.16
CA SER A 133 -6.90 -8.00 -43.38
C SER A 133 -7.99 -8.70 -44.21
N GLY A 134 -8.72 -9.65 -43.63
CA GLY A 134 -9.62 -10.55 -44.36
C GLY A 134 -8.92 -11.67 -45.13
N ASN A 135 -7.61 -11.84 -44.93
CA ASN A 135 -6.77 -12.85 -45.58
C ASN A 135 -6.40 -14.00 -44.66
N ASN A 136 -7.11 -14.22 -43.56
CA ASN A 136 -6.79 -15.25 -42.55
C ASN A 136 -5.42 -15.02 -41.89
N ASP A 137 -5.09 -13.77 -41.61
CA ASP A 137 -3.87 -13.27 -40.99
C ASP A 137 -4.16 -12.65 -39.61
N GLU A 138 -5.22 -13.14 -38.94
CA GLU A 138 -5.60 -12.72 -37.61
C GLU A 138 -4.49 -12.99 -36.59
N TRP A 139 -4.39 -12.13 -35.59
CA TRP A 139 -3.43 -12.25 -34.51
C TRP A 139 -4.08 -11.99 -33.15
N PHE A 140 -3.44 -12.51 -32.11
CA PHE A 140 -3.73 -12.13 -30.73
C PHE A 140 -2.44 -11.71 -30.03
N PHE A 141 -2.60 -10.96 -28.95
CA PHE A 141 -1.51 -10.55 -28.08
C PHE A 141 -1.75 -11.11 -26.68
N ASP A 142 -0.76 -11.82 -26.16
CA ASP A 142 -0.74 -12.29 -24.79
C ASP A 142 -0.19 -11.19 -23.88
N TYR A 143 -1.10 -10.41 -23.27
CA TYR A 143 -0.74 -9.26 -22.43
C TYR A 143 0.16 -9.63 -21.24
N GLN A 144 0.09 -10.87 -20.78
CA GLN A 144 0.90 -11.30 -19.65
C GLN A 144 2.36 -11.53 -20.04
N SER A 145 2.59 -12.23 -21.15
CA SER A 145 3.94 -12.60 -21.62
C SER A 145 4.53 -11.63 -22.65
N GLY A 146 3.72 -10.73 -23.20
CA GLY A 146 4.12 -9.79 -24.24
C GLY A 146 4.42 -10.45 -25.59
N ILE A 147 3.65 -11.47 -25.95
CA ILE A 147 3.81 -12.23 -27.20
C ILE A 147 2.68 -11.90 -28.17
N LEU A 148 3.05 -11.58 -29.40
CA LEU A 148 2.14 -11.57 -30.54
C LEU A 148 2.25 -12.88 -31.32
N HIS A 149 1.10 -13.49 -31.64
CA HIS A 149 1.04 -14.69 -32.47
C HIS A 149 0.00 -14.55 -33.58
N PHE A 150 0.41 -14.79 -34.82
CA PHE A 150 -0.50 -14.88 -35.97
C PHE A 150 -1.21 -16.22 -35.99
N ILE A 151 -2.41 -16.27 -35.40
CA ILE A 151 -3.20 -17.49 -35.25
C ILE A 151 -3.89 -17.91 -36.57
N GLY A 152 -4.09 -16.97 -37.49
CA GLY A 152 -4.60 -17.24 -38.82
C GLY A 152 -3.63 -18.12 -39.66
N ASN A 153 -4.15 -18.77 -40.70
CA ASN A 153 -3.34 -19.66 -41.54
C ASN A 153 -2.31 -18.90 -42.38
N ASN A 154 -2.62 -17.66 -42.77
CA ASN A 154 -1.74 -16.80 -43.54
C ASN A 154 -0.97 -15.84 -42.63
N LEU A 155 -0.05 -15.10 -43.23
CA LEU A 155 0.69 -14.02 -42.59
C LEU A 155 0.31 -12.70 -43.27
N PRO A 156 0.38 -11.57 -42.55
CA PRO A 156 0.10 -10.27 -43.14
C PRO A 156 1.10 -9.93 -44.24
N THR A 157 0.62 -9.24 -45.27
CA THR A 157 1.48 -8.75 -46.36
C THR A 157 2.57 -7.83 -45.81
N GLY A 158 3.78 -7.95 -46.35
CA GLY A 158 4.91 -7.09 -45.97
C GLY A 158 5.71 -7.57 -44.76
N ILE A 159 5.34 -8.67 -44.11
CA ILE A 159 6.12 -9.21 -42.98
C ILE A 159 7.50 -9.78 -43.40
N ASN A 160 7.63 -10.24 -44.65
CA ASN A 160 8.88 -10.83 -45.14
C ASN A 160 9.95 -9.75 -45.32
N GLY A 161 11.02 -9.83 -44.54
CA GLY A 161 12.12 -8.86 -44.54
C GLY A 161 11.94 -7.70 -43.54
N ASN A 162 10.79 -7.65 -42.86
CA ASN A 162 10.46 -6.65 -41.86
C ASN A 162 10.29 -7.30 -40.49
N VAL A 163 10.05 -6.46 -39.48
CA VAL A 163 9.80 -6.87 -38.09
C VAL A 163 8.48 -6.31 -37.58
N ILE A 164 8.03 -6.84 -36.45
CA ILE A 164 6.85 -6.34 -35.75
C ILE A 164 7.27 -5.31 -34.71
N TYR A 165 6.57 -4.19 -34.69
CA TYR A 165 6.63 -3.20 -33.64
C TYR A 165 5.34 -3.19 -32.83
N ILE A 166 5.46 -3.11 -31.50
CA ILE A 166 4.33 -3.04 -30.56
C ILE A 166 4.33 -1.71 -29.84
N SER A 167 3.17 -1.05 -29.88
CA SER A 167 2.85 0.12 -29.10
C SER A 167 1.74 -0.21 -28.11
N GLY A 168 1.85 0.33 -26.90
CA GLY A 168 0.88 0.12 -25.82
C GLY A 168 1.45 0.60 -24.49
N ALA A 169 0.97 0.03 -23.39
CA ALA A 169 1.49 0.35 -22.06
C ALA A 169 1.61 -0.89 -21.18
N ARG A 170 2.51 -0.79 -20.20
CA ARG A 170 2.80 -1.80 -19.19
C ARG A 170 2.57 -1.26 -17.79
N TYR A 171 2.19 -2.16 -16.89
CA TYR A 171 2.16 -1.84 -15.48
C TYR A 171 3.60 -1.80 -14.94
N VAL A 172 3.95 -0.69 -14.32
CA VAL A 172 5.28 -0.46 -13.71
C VAL A 172 5.19 0.00 -12.26
N GLY A 173 3.98 0.00 -11.69
CA GLY A 173 3.74 0.28 -10.27
C GLY A 173 4.16 -0.88 -9.36
N ASP A 174 3.82 -0.78 -8.08
CA ASP A 174 4.24 -1.78 -7.11
C ASP A 174 3.54 -3.12 -7.33
N PHE A 175 4.28 -4.20 -7.10
CA PHE A 175 3.72 -5.54 -7.08
C PHE A 175 3.61 -6.03 -5.63
N GLY A 176 2.58 -6.80 -5.33
CA GLY A 176 2.39 -7.41 -4.02
C GLY A 176 1.02 -7.18 -3.41
N VAL A 177 0.83 -7.73 -2.21
CA VAL A 177 -0.30 -7.45 -1.32
C VAL A 177 0.00 -6.19 -0.51
N GLY A 178 -0.02 -5.02 -1.16
CA GLY A 178 0.11 -3.66 -0.59
C GLY A 178 0.54 -3.57 0.88
N GLY A 179 1.85 -3.58 1.16
CA GLY A 179 2.40 -3.45 2.52
C GLY A 179 2.70 -2.01 2.96
N GLY A 180 2.60 -1.03 2.05
CA GLY A 180 3.01 0.36 2.30
C GLY A 180 2.25 1.03 3.45
N SER A 181 0.94 0.80 3.54
CA SER A 181 0.09 1.35 4.61
C SER A 181 0.37 0.71 5.96
N ILE A 182 0.81 -0.55 5.98
CA ILE A 182 1.12 -1.28 7.22
C ILE A 182 2.40 -0.71 7.86
N GLY A 183 3.42 -0.44 7.06
CA GLY A 183 4.69 0.13 7.55
C GLY A 183 4.51 1.52 8.19
N SER A 184 3.77 2.43 7.54
CA SER A 184 3.49 3.76 8.07
C SER A 184 2.66 3.73 9.35
N ASN A 185 1.63 2.87 9.40
CA ASN A 185 0.80 2.72 10.59
C ASN A 185 1.57 2.13 11.77
N ILE A 186 2.45 1.16 11.53
CA ILE A 186 3.34 0.60 12.55
C ILE A 186 4.31 1.68 13.06
N GLN A 187 4.92 2.47 12.18
CA GLN A 187 5.84 3.53 12.61
C GLN A 187 5.12 4.60 13.45
N SER A 188 3.90 4.97 13.08
CA SER A 188 3.07 5.89 13.88
C SER A 188 2.77 5.31 15.26
N LEU A 189 2.41 4.03 15.33
CA LEU A 189 2.19 3.33 16.60
C LEU A 189 3.47 3.28 17.46
N VAL A 190 4.62 2.98 16.85
CA VAL A 190 5.93 2.98 17.53
C VAL A 190 6.25 4.37 18.09
N ASN A 191 6.04 5.43 17.32
CA ASN A 191 6.27 6.81 17.77
C ASN A 191 5.34 7.15 18.95
N ASN A 192 4.06 6.77 18.89
CA ASN A 192 3.12 6.99 19.99
C ASN A 192 3.55 6.23 21.26
N ILE A 193 3.99 4.97 21.12
CA ILE A 193 4.50 4.17 22.25
C ILE A 193 5.74 4.83 22.85
N GLN A 194 6.69 5.29 22.03
CA GLN A 194 7.89 5.97 22.50
C GLN A 194 7.56 7.28 23.23
N ASN A 195 6.61 8.07 22.71
CA ASN A 195 6.14 9.28 23.38
C ASN A 195 5.51 8.99 24.75
N ILE A 196 4.67 7.94 24.83
CA ILE A 196 4.08 7.51 26.10
C ILE A 196 5.16 7.04 27.08
N GLN A 197 6.12 6.23 26.62
CA GLN A 197 7.24 5.78 27.45
C GLN A 197 8.08 6.94 27.97
N ASN A 198 8.37 7.94 27.13
CA ASN A 198 9.07 9.14 27.54
C ASN A 198 8.27 9.95 28.57
N ALA A 199 6.96 10.12 28.38
CA ALA A 199 6.11 10.81 29.33
C ALA A 199 6.04 10.09 30.68
N LEU A 200 5.99 8.75 30.68
CA LEU A 200 5.99 7.94 31.90
C LEU A 200 7.35 7.97 32.62
N ASN A 201 8.45 7.85 31.88
CA ASN A 201 9.81 7.89 32.45
C ASN A 201 10.15 9.26 33.06
N ASN A 202 9.59 10.33 32.50
CA ASN A 202 9.78 11.70 32.97
C ASN A 202 8.62 12.19 33.85
N PHE A 203 7.72 11.31 34.28
CA PHE A 203 6.68 11.69 35.22
C PHE A 203 7.33 11.99 36.58
N GLU A 204 7.45 13.28 36.91
CA GLU A 204 7.99 13.74 38.18
C GLU A 204 6.93 14.51 38.98
N TYR A 205 6.71 14.06 40.22
CA TYR A 205 5.92 14.77 41.22
C TYR A 205 6.86 15.47 42.19
N SER A 206 6.64 16.75 42.46
CA SER A 206 7.53 17.56 43.32
C SER A 206 7.48 17.17 44.80
N GLY A 207 6.54 16.31 45.20
CA GLY A 207 6.21 16.10 46.60
C GLY A 207 5.47 17.31 47.17
N HIS A 208 5.18 17.25 48.46
CA HIS A 208 4.57 18.34 49.21
C HIS A 208 4.92 18.20 50.69
N THR A 209 4.82 19.29 51.43
CA THR A 209 4.86 19.28 52.89
C THR A 209 3.44 19.33 53.46
N GLN A 210 3.26 18.81 54.68
CA GLN A 210 1.97 18.87 55.38
C GLN A 210 1.44 20.32 55.48
N SER A 211 2.32 21.29 55.77
CA SER A 211 1.93 22.70 55.89
C SER A 211 1.44 23.31 54.57
N GLU A 212 1.96 22.86 53.43
CA GLU A 212 1.51 23.30 52.10
C GLU A 212 0.12 22.77 51.79
N ILE A 213 -0.16 21.50 52.11
CA ILE A 213 -1.49 20.91 51.96
C ILE A 213 -2.49 21.55 52.92
N ASP A 214 -2.14 21.73 54.19
CA ASP A 214 -3.01 22.37 55.19
C ASP A 214 -3.42 23.78 54.75
N THR A 215 -2.50 24.51 54.11
CA THR A 215 -2.77 25.86 53.57
C THR A 215 -3.74 25.80 52.40
N LEU A 216 -3.60 24.84 51.48
CA LEU A 216 -4.50 24.67 50.33
C LEU A 216 -5.90 24.23 50.77
N VAL A 217 -5.99 23.33 51.74
CA VAL A 217 -7.25 22.79 52.28
C VAL A 217 -7.99 23.84 53.12
N ALA A 218 -7.27 24.70 53.85
CA ALA A 218 -7.88 25.77 54.66
C ALA A 218 -8.72 26.76 53.83
N GLY A 219 -8.50 26.84 52.52
CA GLY A 219 -9.30 27.64 51.59
C GLY A 219 -10.70 27.10 51.31
N GLY A 220 -11.01 25.86 51.73
CA GLY A 220 -12.32 25.21 51.51
C GLY A 220 -12.56 24.73 50.07
N GLU A 221 -11.56 24.82 49.20
CA GLU A 221 -11.61 24.40 47.80
C GLU A 221 -11.02 22.99 47.61
N PRO A 222 -11.54 22.19 46.65
CA PRO A 222 -10.92 20.92 46.28
C PRO A 222 -9.45 21.07 45.88
N VAL A 223 -8.60 20.19 46.39
CA VAL A 223 -7.16 20.10 46.08
C VAL A 223 -6.93 18.96 45.10
N GLY A 224 -6.09 19.19 44.10
CA GLY A 224 -5.66 18.19 43.10
C GLY A 224 -4.21 18.41 42.69
N ILE A 225 -3.76 17.72 41.65
CA ILE A 225 -2.44 17.95 41.05
C ILE A 225 -2.56 18.66 39.71
N VAL A 226 -1.66 19.61 39.47
CA VAL A 226 -1.55 20.38 38.22
C VAL A 226 -0.12 20.30 37.71
N TYR A 227 0.06 20.21 36.39
CA TYR A 227 1.38 20.29 35.77
C TYR A 227 1.89 21.74 35.81
N ASP A 228 3.06 21.94 36.39
CA ASP A 228 3.74 23.24 36.44
C ASP A 228 4.78 23.30 35.31
N ASP A 229 4.49 24.10 34.28
CA ASP A 229 5.37 24.34 33.13
C ASP A 229 6.75 24.93 33.53
N THR A 230 6.85 25.56 34.70
CA THR A 230 8.08 26.19 35.19
C THR A 230 9.05 25.15 35.74
N THR A 231 8.53 24.19 36.50
CA THR A 231 9.33 23.14 37.12
C THR A 231 9.38 21.87 36.28
N GLY A 232 8.47 21.71 35.32
CA GLY A 232 8.28 20.49 34.55
C GLY A 232 7.71 19.33 35.37
N LYS A 233 7.06 19.64 36.50
CA LYS A 233 6.61 18.66 37.50
C LYS A 233 5.15 18.87 37.84
N PHE A 234 4.50 17.81 38.34
CA PHE A 234 3.18 17.93 38.93
C PHE A 234 3.30 18.45 40.38
N ILE A 235 2.44 19.41 40.75
CA ILE A 235 2.38 20.05 42.07
C ILE A 235 0.96 20.03 42.63
N PRO A 236 0.76 20.00 43.96
CA PRO A 236 -0.58 20.17 44.56
C PRO A 236 -1.09 21.60 44.32
N SER A 237 -2.38 21.74 44.01
CA SER A 237 -3.05 23.03 43.80
C SER A 237 -4.54 22.93 44.11
N THR A 238 -5.18 24.05 44.48
CA THR A 238 -6.64 24.14 44.51
C THR A 238 -7.21 24.24 43.09
N ILE A 239 -8.49 23.90 42.92
CA ILE A 239 -9.24 23.99 41.64
C ILE A 239 -9.43 25.44 41.13
N SER A 240 -8.95 26.45 41.86
CA SER A 240 -9.24 27.88 41.64
C SER A 240 -8.07 28.71 41.10
N ALA A 241 -7.09 28.11 40.42
CA ALA A 241 -6.08 28.87 39.68
C ALA A 241 -6.63 29.33 38.32
N SER A 242 -7.55 30.31 38.32
CA SER A 242 -7.55 31.29 37.24
C SER A 242 -6.22 32.02 37.34
N GLY A 243 -5.22 31.58 36.56
CA GLY A 243 -3.98 32.31 36.40
C GLY A 243 -4.32 33.78 36.10
N GLY A 244 -3.86 34.69 36.94
CA GLY A 244 -3.98 36.11 36.70
C GLY A 244 -3.24 36.47 35.41
N GLY A 245 -3.98 36.48 34.31
CA GLY A 245 -3.48 36.71 32.95
C GLY A 245 -4.44 36.08 31.96
N GLY A 246 -5.26 36.91 31.31
CA GLY A 246 -6.41 36.48 30.50
C GLY A 246 -6.08 35.36 29.50
N GLY A 247 -6.65 34.19 29.75
CA GLY A 247 -6.59 33.03 28.88
C GLY A 247 -7.17 31.84 29.63
N SER A 248 -8.45 31.55 29.41
CA SER A 248 -9.12 30.35 29.91
C SER A 248 -8.57 29.11 29.18
N SER A 249 -7.34 28.73 29.49
CA SER A 249 -6.79 27.44 29.11
C SER A 249 -7.14 26.49 30.24
N SER A 250 -8.04 25.54 29.96
CA SER A 250 -8.35 24.43 30.85
C SER A 250 -7.05 23.72 31.22
N VAL A 251 -6.51 24.03 32.40
CA VAL A 251 -5.37 23.29 32.95
C VAL A 251 -5.84 21.87 33.24
N PRO A 252 -5.15 20.82 32.78
CA PRO A 252 -5.50 19.45 33.12
C PRO A 252 -5.38 19.28 34.63
N PHE A 253 -6.53 19.34 35.31
CA PHE A 253 -6.68 19.13 36.74
C PHE A 253 -7.13 17.69 36.94
N LEU A 254 -6.38 16.91 37.69
CA LEU A 254 -6.83 15.61 38.21
C LEU A 254 -7.48 15.87 39.57
N PRO A 255 -8.82 15.96 39.64
CA PRO A 255 -9.50 16.22 40.91
C PRO A 255 -9.40 14.99 41.82
N LEU A 256 -9.08 15.22 43.09
CA LEU A 256 -9.26 14.23 44.15
C LEU A 256 -10.56 14.61 44.88
N LEU A 257 -11.71 14.09 44.45
CA LEU A 257 -13.03 14.44 45.00
C LEU A 257 -13.53 13.39 46.00
N LEU A 258 -14.18 13.84 47.09
CA LEU A 258 -15.08 13.07 47.95
C LEU A 258 -16.22 13.99 48.41
N ASN A 259 -17.52 13.60 48.33
CA ASN A 259 -18.51 14.17 49.26
C ASN A 259 -19.95 13.57 49.44
N ASP A 260 -20.33 12.33 49.10
CA ASP A 260 -21.71 11.90 49.46
C ASP A 260 -22.01 10.39 49.60
N GLY A 261 -21.02 9.51 49.54
CA GLY A 261 -21.24 8.08 49.83
C GLY A 261 -21.86 7.27 48.69
N THR A 262 -21.65 7.65 47.43
CA THR A 262 -21.76 6.72 46.29
C THR A 262 -20.39 6.43 45.67
N GLU A 263 -20.17 5.20 45.20
CA GLU A 263 -18.88 4.76 44.63
C GLU A 263 -18.56 5.54 43.36
N GLU A 264 -17.38 6.19 43.31
CA GLU A 264 -16.79 6.61 42.04
C GLU A 264 -15.30 6.22 41.98
N GLN A 265 -14.99 5.47 40.93
CA GLN A 265 -13.70 4.82 40.68
C GLN A 265 -12.75 5.83 40.05
N VAL A 266 -11.52 5.97 40.57
CA VAL A 266 -10.41 6.58 39.82
C VAL A 266 -9.99 5.58 38.75
N PRO A 267 -10.24 5.80 37.46
CA PRO A 267 -9.85 4.81 36.46
C PRO A 267 -8.34 4.96 36.21
N LEU A 268 -7.54 4.18 36.92
CA LEU A 268 -6.15 3.89 36.52
C LEU A 268 -6.22 2.84 35.40
N LEU A 269 -5.92 3.23 34.16
CA LEU A 269 -5.74 2.25 33.09
C LEU A 269 -4.37 1.55 33.25
N THR A 270 -4.42 0.26 33.53
CA THR A 270 -3.28 -0.66 33.71
C THR A 270 -2.75 -1.18 32.38
N THR A 271 -1.44 -1.39 32.26
CA THR A 271 -0.84 -2.11 31.12
C THR A 271 -0.84 -3.62 31.33
N PHE A 272 -0.95 -4.34 30.21
CA PHE A 272 -1.26 -5.77 30.08
C PHE A 272 -0.02 -6.49 29.52
N ASP A 273 0.42 -7.62 30.10
CA ASP A 273 1.58 -8.35 29.58
C ASP A 273 1.21 -9.46 28.56
N GLY A 274 -0.09 -9.62 28.31
CA GLY A 274 -0.64 -10.63 27.40
C GLY A 274 -1.25 -11.85 28.09
N GLN A 275 -1.04 -12.06 29.41
CA GLN A 275 -1.69 -13.15 30.17
C GLN A 275 -2.24 -12.73 31.55
N GLU A 276 -1.69 -11.73 32.27
CA GLU A 276 -2.23 -11.33 33.60
C GLU A 276 -2.07 -9.83 33.95
N LEU A 277 -2.90 -9.37 34.91
CA LEU A 277 -2.96 -7.98 35.42
C LEU A 277 -1.99 -7.79 36.62
N ILE A 278 -0.98 -6.92 36.50
CA ILE A 278 0.11 -6.81 37.50
C ILE A 278 -0.14 -5.76 38.63
N SER A 279 -1.07 -4.82 38.46
CA SER A 279 -1.36 -3.66 39.36
C SER A 279 -0.30 -2.53 39.38
N GLY A 280 -0.75 -1.30 39.62
CA GLY A 280 0.10 -0.13 39.87
C GLY A 280 -0.53 0.74 40.95
N LEU A 281 0.14 0.87 42.09
CA LEU A 281 -0.27 1.74 43.20
C LEU A 281 0.40 3.10 42.99
N LEU A 282 -0.37 4.19 42.89
CA LEU A 282 0.19 5.55 42.98
C LEU A 282 0.64 5.74 44.43
N ARG A 283 1.95 5.82 44.67
CA ARG A 283 2.54 5.86 46.01
C ARG A 283 3.18 7.23 46.20
N PHE A 284 2.60 8.05 47.06
CA PHE A 284 3.19 9.33 47.42
C PHE A 284 4.32 9.07 48.44
N THR A 285 5.42 9.79 48.31
CA THR A 285 6.58 9.68 49.21
C THR A 285 6.98 11.10 49.58
N LEU A 286 7.19 11.36 50.86
CA LEU A 286 7.66 12.65 51.33
C LEU A 286 9.11 12.88 50.85
N THR A 287 9.54 14.14 50.76
CA THR A 287 10.91 14.51 50.34
C THR A 287 12.01 13.99 51.26
N ASP A 288 11.67 13.53 52.46
CA ASP A 288 12.59 12.90 53.42
C ASP A 288 12.74 11.38 53.22
N GLY A 289 12.07 10.81 52.21
CA GLY A 289 12.11 9.39 51.89
C GLY A 289 11.20 8.52 52.76
N ASN A 290 10.44 9.13 53.70
CA ASN A 290 9.39 8.42 54.41
C ASN A 290 8.19 8.20 53.49
N ARG A 291 7.52 7.06 53.67
CA ARG A 291 6.24 6.81 52.99
C ARG A 291 5.29 7.93 53.40
N ASP A 292 4.71 8.58 52.40
CA ASP A 292 3.54 9.40 52.64
C ASP A 292 2.39 8.41 52.84
N ASP A 293 2.14 8.06 54.09
CA ASP A 293 0.89 7.45 54.46
C ASP A 293 -0.15 8.56 54.28
N ILE A 294 -0.64 8.74 53.04
CA ILE A 294 -1.94 9.36 52.83
C ILE A 294 -2.96 8.38 53.39
N ASP A 295 -3.00 8.34 54.71
CA ASP A 295 -4.13 7.83 55.44
C ASP A 295 -5.25 8.80 55.08
N LEU A 296 -6.24 8.29 54.34
CA LEU A 296 -7.53 8.94 54.16
C LEU A 296 -8.22 8.96 55.53
N LEU A 297 -7.69 9.76 56.45
CA LEU A 297 -8.13 9.81 57.83
C LEU A 297 -9.36 10.69 57.90
N ILE A 298 -10.52 10.04 57.95
CA ILE A 298 -11.78 10.64 58.38
C ILE A 298 -11.61 10.98 59.87
N SER A 299 -11.51 12.28 60.22
CA SER A 299 -11.71 12.71 61.60
C SER A 299 -13.13 13.21 61.80
N GLY A 300 -14.00 12.39 62.41
CA GLY A 300 -15.04 12.90 63.34
C GLY A 300 -14.37 13.36 64.63
N SER A 301 -14.88 14.31 65.43
CA SER A 301 -16.26 14.36 65.93
C SER A 301 -16.58 15.67 66.68
N THR A 302 -17.79 16.24 66.42
CA THR A 302 -18.84 16.82 67.32
C THR A 302 -18.46 17.73 68.53
N PRO A 303 -19.30 18.72 68.92
CA PRO A 303 -20.76 18.63 69.15
C PRO A 303 -21.63 18.96 67.94
#